data_AF-A0A2H2ZYB1-F1
#
_entry.id   AF-A0A2H2ZYB1-F1
#
_cell.length_a   1.000
_cell.length_b   1.000
_cell.length_c   1.000
_cell.angle_alpha   90.00
_cell.angle_beta   90.00
_cell.angle_gamma   90.00
#
_symmetry.space_group_name_H-M   'P 1'
#
loop_
_entity.id
_entity.type
_entity.pdbx_description
1 polymer ?
#
loop_
_entity_poly.entity_id
_entity_poly.type
_entity_poly.pdbx_seq_one_letter_code
_entity_poly.pdbx_strand_id
1 'polypeptide(L)'
;MASNRTLNLLSRTLRTSRPSPASTRRLLLPSITRAGPLSAARPQRRQFSAHASLRKGIMPDTSNPDKPPTKTETKFAVAELSDAEYNDLANEYLNDLLEKFETLQDNGAPIDVEYSSGVMTVTVAGKGTYVINKQPPNKQIWLSSPLSGPKRYDFCVASEGQGDKEGTALGTWIYTRDNSSLDELIHKEIELEL
;
A
#
# COMPACT_ATOMS: atom_id res chain seq x y z
N MET A 1 -33.54 38.25 61.05
CA MET A 1 -33.02 36.91 61.39
C MET A 1 -32.47 36.33 60.09
N ALA A 2 -31.25 36.67 59.67
CA ALA A 2 -29.92 36.29 60.18
C ALA A 2 -29.55 34.82 59.95
N SER A 3 -28.38 34.66 59.29
CA SER A 3 -27.47 33.50 59.16
C SER A 3 -27.57 32.66 57.88
N ASN A 4 -26.69 32.89 56.88
CA ASN A 4 -25.25 32.59 56.76
C ASN A 4 -25.01 31.15 56.24
N ARG A 5 -24.63 31.02 54.95
CA ARG A 5 -23.25 30.85 54.43
C ARG A 5 -22.64 29.48 54.77
N THR A 6 -22.21 28.72 53.75
CA THR A 6 -20.79 28.66 53.33
C THR A 6 -20.59 27.74 52.12
N LEU A 7 -19.89 28.27 51.12
CA LEU A 7 -19.26 27.56 50.01
C LEU A 7 -18.00 26.84 50.53
N ASN A 8 -17.81 25.58 50.18
CA ASN A 8 -16.52 24.91 50.33
C ASN A 8 -15.79 24.88 48.99
N LEU A 9 -14.93 25.86 48.79
CA LEU A 9 -13.84 25.87 47.82
C LEU A 9 -12.58 25.38 48.57
N LEU A 10 -12.02 24.24 48.19
CA LEU A 10 -10.67 23.86 48.63
C LEU A 10 -9.83 23.47 47.43
N SER A 11 -9.00 24.44 47.05
CA SER A 11 -7.79 24.34 46.26
C SER A 11 -6.77 23.40 46.93
N ARG A 12 -6.12 22.54 46.15
CA ARG A 12 -4.95 21.78 46.61
C ARG A 12 -3.82 21.81 45.58
N THR A 13 -2.96 22.79 45.82
CA THR A 13 -1.50 22.87 45.65
C THR A 13 -0.76 21.86 44.76
N LEU A 14 0.01 22.45 43.84
CA LEU A 14 1.18 21.91 43.13
C LEU A 14 2.16 21.22 44.10
N ARG A 15 2.71 20.06 43.70
CA ARG A 15 3.91 19.50 44.31
C ARG A 15 4.89 19.00 43.24
N THR A 16 5.92 19.81 43.04
CA THR A 16 7.19 19.43 42.43
C THR A 16 8.00 18.57 43.40
N SER A 17 8.66 17.52 42.92
CA SER A 17 10.11 17.32 43.09
C SER A 17 10.55 15.94 42.59
N ARG A 18 11.59 16.00 41.77
CA ARG A 18 12.49 14.93 41.31
C ARG A 18 13.43 14.52 42.47
N PRO A 19 13.99 13.30 42.47
CA PRO A 19 15.40 13.22 42.05
C PRO A 19 15.77 11.95 41.26
N SER A 20 16.94 12.05 40.62
CA SER A 20 17.69 11.04 39.86
C SER A 20 18.31 9.98 40.79
N PRO A 21 18.85 8.86 40.26
CA PRO A 21 20.26 8.91 39.84
C PRO A 21 20.55 8.22 38.50
N ALA A 22 21.61 8.73 37.88
CA ALA A 22 22.29 8.23 36.71
C ALA A 22 22.76 6.77 36.87
N SER A 23 22.65 5.98 35.81
CA SER A 23 23.42 4.75 35.66
C SER A 23 24.22 4.80 34.36
N THR A 24 25.38 5.43 34.48
CA THR A 24 26.42 5.50 33.45
C THR A 24 27.15 4.17 33.45
N ARG A 25 26.78 3.22 32.56
CA ARG A 25 27.60 2.02 32.36
C ARG A 25 28.74 2.34 31.40
N ARG A 26 29.94 2.41 31.99
CA ARG A 26 31.26 2.56 31.37
C ARG A 26 31.50 1.50 30.29
N LEU A 27 32.06 1.98 29.19
CA LEU A 27 32.72 1.23 28.13
C LEU A 27 33.94 0.47 28.68
N LEU A 28 34.11 -0.79 28.28
CA LEU A 28 35.38 -1.51 28.36
C LEU A 28 35.64 -2.19 27.02
N LEU A 29 36.66 -1.69 26.31
CA LEU A 29 37.28 -2.33 25.17
C LEU A 29 38.15 -3.50 25.63
N PRO A 30 38.24 -4.57 24.83
CA PRO A 30 39.47 -5.32 24.70
C PRO A 30 40.09 -5.08 23.31
N SER A 31 41.29 -4.50 23.31
CA SER A 31 42.21 -4.47 22.16
C SER A 31 42.99 -5.77 22.14
N ILE A 32 42.74 -6.67 21.17
CA ILE A 32 43.75 -7.65 20.74
C ILE A 32 43.70 -7.80 19.21
N THR A 33 44.87 -7.58 18.64
CA THR A 33 45.32 -7.71 17.26
C THR A 33 45.16 -9.12 16.70
N ARG A 34 44.71 -9.25 15.44
CA ARG A 34 45.19 -10.31 14.55
C ARG A 34 45.20 -9.86 13.09
N ALA A 35 46.41 -9.72 12.56
CA ALA A 35 46.68 -9.61 11.13
C ALA A 35 46.31 -10.91 10.41
N GLY A 36 45.70 -10.78 9.23
CA GLY A 36 45.40 -11.87 8.30
C GLY A 36 45.22 -11.30 6.89
N PRO A 37 45.72 -11.96 5.84
CA PRO A 37 46.30 -11.29 4.68
C PRO A 37 45.29 -10.73 3.68
N LEU A 38 45.76 -9.70 2.97
CA LEU A 38 45.23 -9.19 1.71
C LEU A 38 45.15 -10.33 0.70
N SER A 39 43.95 -10.84 0.45
CA SER A 39 43.73 -11.74 -0.69
C SER A 39 43.47 -10.89 -1.93
N ALA A 40 44.40 -11.00 -2.85
CA ALA A 40 44.48 -10.29 -4.12
C ALA A 40 43.17 -10.35 -4.93
N ALA A 41 42.83 -9.20 -5.50
CA ALA A 41 41.83 -9.06 -6.55
C ALA A 41 42.17 -9.97 -7.72
N ARG A 42 41.23 -10.83 -8.10
CA ARG A 42 41.30 -11.59 -9.35
C ARG A 42 40.17 -11.11 -10.26
N PRO A 43 40.45 -10.38 -11.34
CA PRO A 43 39.43 -10.05 -12.32
C PRO A 43 39.11 -11.32 -13.12
N GLN A 44 37.94 -11.92 -12.88
CA GLN A 44 37.41 -12.90 -13.83
C GLN A 44 36.93 -12.17 -15.08
N ARG A 45 37.79 -12.26 -16.09
CA ARG A 45 37.63 -11.93 -17.49
C ARG A 45 36.21 -12.30 -17.97
N ARG A 46 35.43 -11.28 -18.35
CA ARG A 46 34.18 -11.43 -19.10
C ARG A 46 34.47 -12.27 -20.35
N GLN A 47 33.90 -13.47 -20.41
CA GLN A 47 33.87 -14.27 -21.62
C GLN A 47 32.66 -13.81 -22.44
N PHE A 48 32.94 -13.09 -23.53
CA PHE A 48 31.96 -12.83 -24.56
C PHE A 48 31.61 -14.17 -25.23
N SER A 49 30.39 -14.63 -25.06
CA SER A 49 29.83 -15.74 -25.84
C SER A 49 29.28 -15.15 -27.14
N ALA A 50 29.99 -15.35 -28.25
CA ALA A 50 29.50 -15.04 -29.58
C ALA A 50 28.50 -16.13 -29.98
N HIS A 51 27.20 -15.85 -29.92
CA HIS A 51 26.20 -16.71 -30.53
C HIS A 51 26.36 -16.60 -32.04
N ALA A 52 26.75 -17.71 -32.68
CA ALA A 52 26.87 -17.82 -34.11
C ALA A 52 25.53 -17.49 -34.78
N SER A 53 25.53 -16.50 -35.66
CA SER A 53 24.40 -16.16 -36.53
C SER A 53 24.17 -17.31 -37.52
N LEU A 54 23.26 -18.23 -37.19
CA LEU A 54 22.80 -19.24 -38.14
C LEU A 54 21.65 -18.68 -38.97
N ARG A 55 22.08 -18.36 -40.20
CA ARG A 55 21.38 -18.15 -41.46
C ARG A 55 19.87 -18.41 -41.46
N LYS A 56 19.18 -17.37 -41.95
CA LYS A 56 17.82 -17.37 -42.49
C LYS A 56 17.67 -18.47 -43.55
N GLY A 57 17.08 -19.60 -43.16
CA GLY A 57 16.54 -20.59 -44.09
C GLY A 57 15.14 -20.14 -44.52
N ILE A 58 14.93 -20.01 -45.82
CA ILE A 58 13.61 -19.83 -46.42
C ILE A 58 13.01 -21.22 -46.51
N MET A 59 12.13 -21.60 -45.59
CA MET A 59 11.30 -22.80 -45.72
C MET A 59 9.97 -22.37 -46.35
N PRO A 60 9.62 -22.83 -47.57
CA PRO A 60 8.26 -22.74 -48.06
C PRO A 60 7.46 -23.84 -47.37
N ASP A 61 6.28 -23.50 -46.86
CA ASP A 61 5.35 -24.38 -46.16
C ASP A 61 5.71 -24.69 -44.69
N THR A 62 5.45 -23.74 -43.81
CA THR A 62 5.12 -24.06 -42.42
C THR A 62 3.97 -23.17 -41.99
N SER A 63 2.88 -23.86 -41.68
CA SER A 63 1.61 -23.37 -41.17
C SER A 63 1.81 -22.27 -40.13
N ASN A 64 0.97 -21.24 -40.23
CA ASN A 64 0.88 -20.12 -39.31
C ASN A 64 0.95 -20.63 -37.85
N PRO A 65 1.99 -20.32 -37.06
CA PRO A 65 1.95 -20.67 -35.65
C PRO A 65 0.82 -19.85 -35.03
N ASP A 66 -0.22 -20.52 -34.53
CA ASP A 66 -1.21 -19.91 -33.68
C ASP A 66 -0.47 -19.12 -32.59
N LYS A 67 -0.64 -17.80 -32.65
CA LYS A 67 -0.09 -16.87 -31.67
C LYS A 67 -0.53 -17.42 -30.30
N PRO A 68 0.39 -17.75 -29.37
CA PRO A 68 -0.02 -18.11 -28.02
C PRO A 68 -0.91 -16.99 -27.49
N PRO A 69 -1.98 -17.31 -26.74
CA PRO A 69 -2.98 -16.33 -26.34
C PRO A 69 -2.24 -15.15 -25.73
N THR A 70 -2.27 -14.03 -26.46
CA THR A 70 -1.65 -12.80 -26.00
C THR A 70 -2.48 -12.41 -24.79
N LYS A 71 -1.97 -12.72 -23.59
CA LYS A 71 -2.40 -12.00 -22.39
C LYS A 71 -2.24 -10.54 -22.77
N THR A 72 -3.36 -9.85 -22.93
CA THR A 72 -3.40 -8.41 -23.08
C THR A 72 -2.76 -7.86 -21.81
N GLU A 73 -1.45 -7.63 -21.82
CA GLU A 73 -0.75 -6.90 -20.77
C GLU A 73 -1.20 -5.46 -20.92
N THR A 74 -2.34 -5.14 -20.30
CA THR A 74 -2.77 -3.76 -20.07
C THR A 74 -1.63 -3.11 -19.31
N LYS A 75 -0.86 -2.25 -19.99
CA LYS A 75 0.24 -1.52 -19.37
C LYS A 75 -0.37 -0.43 -18.50
N PHE A 76 -0.56 -0.76 -17.22
CA PHE A 76 -0.87 0.22 -16.19
C PHE A 76 0.40 1.03 -15.91
N ALA A 77 0.39 2.30 -16.28
CA ALA A 77 1.44 3.23 -15.90
C ALA A 77 1.03 3.91 -14.60
N VAL A 78 1.92 3.87 -13.60
CA VAL A 78 1.73 4.65 -12.36
C VAL A 78 1.60 6.12 -12.73
N ALA A 79 0.51 6.74 -12.33
CA ALA A 79 0.22 8.12 -12.67
C ALA A 79 1.06 9.06 -11.80
N GLU A 80 1.67 10.06 -12.42
CA GLU A 80 2.27 11.18 -11.67
C GLU A 80 1.18 12.18 -11.30
N LEU A 81 0.62 12.01 -10.11
CA LEU A 81 -0.45 12.85 -9.56
C LEU A 81 0.13 14.00 -8.74
N SER A 82 -0.50 15.16 -8.73
CA SER A 82 -0.30 16.18 -7.71
C SER A 82 -0.93 15.74 -6.37
N ASP A 83 -0.54 16.39 -5.27
CA ASP A 83 -1.08 16.06 -3.94
C ASP A 83 -2.59 16.33 -3.87
N ALA A 84 -3.08 17.36 -4.55
CA ALA A 84 -4.50 17.69 -4.61
C ALA A 84 -5.27 16.60 -5.38
N GLU A 85 -4.83 16.25 -6.59
CA GLU A 85 -5.47 15.23 -7.42
C GLU A 85 -5.52 13.87 -6.74
N TYR A 86 -4.42 13.45 -6.11
CA TYR A 86 -4.41 12.21 -5.31
C TYR A 86 -5.46 12.26 -4.20
N ASN A 87 -5.55 13.38 -3.49
CA ASN A 87 -6.50 13.49 -2.38
C ASN A 87 -7.93 13.40 -2.85
N ASP A 88 -8.27 14.09 -3.93
CA ASP A 88 -9.61 14.10 -4.53
C ASP A 88 -9.98 12.69 -5.00
N LEU A 89 -9.13 12.05 -5.82
CA LEU A 89 -9.36 10.69 -6.33
C LEU A 89 -9.46 9.64 -5.21
N ALA A 90 -8.57 9.72 -4.21
CA ALA A 90 -8.62 8.79 -3.09
C ALA A 90 -9.81 9.05 -2.16
N ASN A 91 -10.28 10.29 -2.04
CA ASN A 91 -11.49 10.61 -1.27
C ASN A 91 -12.73 10.07 -1.98
N GLU A 92 -12.87 10.37 -3.27
CA GLU A 92 -13.96 9.88 -4.12
C GLU A 92 -14.06 8.36 -4.02
N TYR A 93 -12.95 7.67 -4.32
CA TYR A 93 -12.90 6.21 -4.26
C TYR A 93 -13.28 5.62 -2.89
N LEU A 94 -12.77 6.20 -1.79
CA LEU A 94 -13.10 5.70 -0.45
C LEU A 94 -14.53 6.02 -0.01
N ASN A 95 -15.09 7.14 -0.46
CA ASN A 95 -16.49 7.47 -0.18
C ASN A 95 -17.43 6.52 -0.92
N ASP A 96 -17.15 6.23 -2.19
CA ASP A 96 -17.93 5.25 -2.97
C ASP A 96 -17.86 3.86 -2.33
N LEU A 97 -16.66 3.49 -1.86
CA LEU A 97 -16.44 2.23 -1.17
C LEU A 97 -17.15 2.17 0.18
N LEU A 98 -17.18 3.28 0.92
CA LEU A 98 -17.94 3.42 2.17
C LEU A 98 -19.44 3.22 1.94
N GLU A 99 -20.03 3.90 0.96
CA GLU A 99 -21.45 3.77 0.62
C GLU A 99 -21.83 2.31 0.29
N LYS A 100 -20.95 1.60 -0.43
CA LYS A 100 -21.15 0.16 -0.72
C LYS A 100 -21.10 -0.70 0.53
N PHE A 101 -20.19 -0.42 1.47
CA PHE A 101 -20.14 -1.14 2.74
C PHE A 101 -21.35 -0.84 3.64
N GLU A 102 -21.79 0.41 3.72
CA GLU A 102 -23.00 0.82 4.44
C GLU A 102 -24.23 0.13 3.85
N THR A 103 -24.33 0.08 2.52
CA THR A 103 -25.41 -0.64 1.84
C THR A 103 -25.42 -2.14 2.17
N LEU A 104 -24.24 -2.79 2.24
CA LEU A 104 -24.17 -4.19 2.68
C LEU A 104 -24.60 -4.37 4.13
N GLN A 105 -24.19 -3.46 5.01
CA GLN A 105 -24.59 -3.46 6.41
C GLN A 105 -26.11 -3.32 6.55
N ASP A 106 -26.74 -2.41 5.80
CA ASP A 106 -28.20 -2.21 5.76
C ASP A 106 -28.95 -3.42 5.18
N ASN A 107 -28.34 -4.13 4.23
CA ASN A 107 -28.87 -5.38 3.69
C ASN A 107 -28.78 -6.57 4.67
N GLY A 108 -28.21 -6.37 5.86
CA GLY A 108 -28.10 -7.38 6.91
C GLY A 108 -26.85 -8.25 6.82
N ALA A 109 -25.84 -7.85 6.04
CA ALA A 109 -24.54 -8.50 6.09
C ALA A 109 -23.90 -8.26 7.48
N PRO A 110 -23.18 -9.23 8.06
CA PRO A 110 -22.55 -9.09 9.36
C PRO A 110 -21.21 -8.31 9.23
N ILE A 111 -21.32 -7.07 8.75
CA ILE A 111 -20.22 -6.15 8.48
C ILE A 111 -20.46 -4.87 9.29
N ASP A 112 -19.40 -4.31 9.85
CA ASP A 112 -19.38 -3.03 10.54
C ASP A 112 -18.30 -2.15 9.91
N VAL A 113 -18.67 -0.98 9.37
CA VAL A 113 -17.77 -0.06 8.70
C VAL A 113 -17.65 1.26 9.46
N GLU A 114 -16.42 1.72 9.64
CA GLU A 114 -16.10 3.00 10.30
C GLU A 114 -15.05 3.73 9.46
N TYR A 115 -15.34 4.98 9.06
CA TYR A 115 -14.41 5.81 8.29
C TYR A 115 -14.06 7.09 9.04
N SER A 116 -12.78 7.27 9.37
CA SER A 116 -12.30 8.44 10.09
C SER A 116 -10.91 8.86 9.65
N SER A 117 -10.74 10.15 9.35
CA SER A 117 -9.44 10.78 9.05
C SER A 117 -8.63 10.06 7.95
N GLY A 118 -9.29 9.56 6.91
CA GLY A 118 -8.64 8.83 5.82
C GLY A 118 -8.33 7.37 6.12
N VAL A 119 -8.81 6.84 7.26
CA VAL A 119 -8.71 5.42 7.63
C VAL A 119 -10.11 4.83 7.66
N MET A 120 -10.37 3.84 6.82
CA MET A 120 -11.57 3.02 6.83
C MET A 120 -11.28 1.68 7.49
N THR A 121 -12.05 1.34 8.51
CA THR A 121 -11.97 0.07 9.23
C THR A 121 -13.24 -0.70 8.92
N VAL A 122 -13.10 -1.92 8.39
CA VAL A 122 -14.23 -2.79 8.07
C VAL A 122 -14.08 -4.08 8.85
N THR A 123 -14.98 -4.32 9.80
CA THR A 123 -15.00 -5.56 10.58
C THR A 123 -16.03 -6.51 9.99
N VAL A 124 -15.58 -7.65 9.49
CA VAL A 124 -16.42 -8.68 8.88
C VAL A 124 -16.46 -9.89 9.81
N ALA A 125 -17.65 -10.27 10.25
CA ALA A 125 -17.81 -11.44 11.13
C ALA A 125 -17.26 -12.71 10.46
N GLY A 126 -16.34 -13.38 11.15
CA GLY A 126 -15.71 -14.62 10.67
C GLY A 126 -14.50 -14.46 9.74
N LYS A 127 -14.29 -13.28 9.13
CA LYS A 127 -13.10 -12.99 8.31
C LYS A 127 -12.06 -12.14 9.05
N GLY A 128 -12.51 -11.26 9.94
CA GLY A 128 -11.65 -10.37 10.74
C GLY A 128 -11.81 -8.90 10.37
N THR A 129 -10.83 -8.08 10.74
CA THR A 129 -10.86 -6.63 10.53
C THR A 129 -9.91 -6.23 9.41
N TYR A 130 -10.47 -5.51 8.44
CA TYR A 130 -9.78 -4.88 7.33
C TYR A 130 -9.51 -3.42 7.65
N VAL A 131 -8.34 -2.93 7.27
CA VAL A 131 -8.00 -1.51 7.43
C VAL A 131 -7.52 -0.97 6.10
N ILE A 132 -8.22 0.02 5.56
CA ILE A 132 -7.86 0.75 4.35
C ILE A 132 -7.46 2.16 4.76
N ASN A 133 -6.24 2.57 4.42
CA ASN A 133 -5.67 3.83 4.88
C ASN A 133 -5.11 4.64 3.72
N LYS A 134 -5.50 5.91 3.64
CA LYS A 134 -4.88 6.89 2.75
C LYS A 134 -3.48 7.22 3.23
N GLN A 135 -2.51 7.18 2.32
CA GLN A 135 -1.14 7.62 2.56
C GLN A 135 -0.78 8.77 1.62
N PRO A 136 -1.20 10.01 1.94
CA PRO A 136 -0.89 11.20 1.14
C PRO A 136 0.60 11.40 0.83
N PRO A 137 1.54 11.19 1.77
CA PRO A 137 2.97 11.39 1.48
C PRO A 137 3.50 10.49 0.36
N ASN A 138 2.88 9.31 0.17
CA ASN A 138 3.29 8.33 -0.84
C ASN A 138 2.34 8.30 -2.04
N LYS A 139 1.23 9.04 -2.00
CA LYS A 139 0.13 8.98 -2.99
C LYS A 139 -0.40 7.55 -3.20
N GLN A 140 -0.51 6.82 -2.10
CA GLN A 140 -0.92 5.41 -2.10
C GLN A 140 -2.15 5.18 -1.23
N ILE A 141 -2.84 4.08 -1.48
CA ILE A 141 -3.80 3.50 -0.54
C ILE A 141 -3.21 2.22 0.02
N TRP A 142 -3.18 2.09 1.34
CA TRP A 142 -2.69 0.90 2.01
C TRP A 142 -3.87 0.07 2.50
N LEU A 143 -3.83 -1.23 2.25
CA LEU A 143 -4.79 -2.21 2.73
C LEU A 143 -4.08 -3.14 3.72
N SER A 144 -4.71 -3.40 4.86
CA SER A 144 -4.37 -4.51 5.74
C SER A 144 -5.55 -5.47 5.74
N SER A 145 -5.40 -6.60 5.06
CA SER A 145 -6.38 -7.69 5.07
C SER A 145 -5.95 -8.78 6.08
N PRO A 146 -6.88 -9.35 6.86
CA PRO A 146 -6.60 -10.53 7.69
C PRO A 146 -6.31 -11.79 6.87
N LEU A 147 -6.69 -11.82 5.58
CA LEU A 147 -6.52 -12.97 4.68
C LEU A 147 -5.24 -12.84 3.84
N SER A 148 -5.05 -11.69 3.18
CA SER A 148 -3.94 -11.48 2.24
C SER A 148 -2.80 -10.62 2.80
N GLY A 149 -2.95 -10.06 4.01
CA GLY A 149 -1.94 -9.26 4.67
C GLY A 149 -1.86 -7.81 4.16
N PRO A 150 -0.72 -7.13 4.38
CA PRO A 150 -0.55 -5.74 3.97
C PRO A 150 -0.28 -5.61 2.47
N LYS A 151 -1.02 -4.73 1.80
CA LYS A 151 -0.87 -4.37 0.39
C LYS A 151 -0.85 -2.86 0.22
N ARG A 152 -0.21 -2.40 -0.86
CA ARG A 152 -0.07 -0.98 -1.18
C ARG A 152 -0.48 -0.78 -2.63
N TYR A 153 -1.36 0.16 -2.87
CA TYR A 153 -1.92 0.42 -4.18
C TYR A 153 -1.48 1.78 -4.66
N ASP A 154 -1.00 1.80 -5.91
CA ASP A 154 -0.62 2.98 -6.64
C ASP A 154 -1.73 3.27 -7.67
N PHE A 155 -2.10 4.54 -7.82
CA PHE A 155 -3.07 4.91 -8.84
C PHE A 155 -2.41 4.82 -10.22
N CYS A 156 -2.97 3.97 -11.07
CA CYS A 156 -2.47 3.76 -12.42
C CYS A 156 -3.53 4.17 -13.42
N VAL A 157 -3.10 4.88 -14.47
CA VAL A 157 -3.97 5.22 -15.59
C VAL A 157 -3.78 4.16 -16.67
N ALA A 158 -4.88 3.60 -17.17
CA ALA A 158 -4.83 2.77 -18.36
C ALA A 158 -4.39 3.65 -19.54
N SER A 159 -3.21 3.36 -20.09
CA SER A 159 -2.74 4.03 -21.32
C SER A 159 -3.64 3.59 -22.48
N GLU A 160 -4.74 4.30 -22.69
CA GLU A 160 -5.55 4.19 -23.90
C GLU A 160 -4.66 4.57 -25.09
N GLY A 161 -4.48 3.63 -26.01
CA GLY A 161 -3.70 3.87 -27.21
C GLY A 161 -4.35 4.98 -28.04
N GLN A 162 -3.81 6.19 -27.96
CA GLN A 162 -3.85 7.22 -29.00
C GLN A 162 -5.19 7.31 -29.74
N GLY A 163 -6.26 7.78 -29.08
CA GLY A 163 -7.55 7.95 -29.75
C GLY A 163 -8.65 8.64 -28.97
N ASP A 164 -8.70 8.46 -27.65
CA ASP A 164 -9.89 8.84 -26.89
C ASP A 164 -9.67 10.02 -25.94
N LYS A 165 -10.75 10.78 -25.80
CA LYS A 165 -10.81 12.20 -25.42
C LYS A 165 -10.32 12.43 -23.99
N GLU A 166 -9.48 13.46 -23.84
CA GLU A 166 -9.11 14.09 -22.57
C GLU A 166 -10.36 14.37 -21.73
N GLY A 167 -10.66 13.55 -20.73
CA GLY A 167 -11.80 13.80 -19.85
C GLY A 167 -12.25 12.66 -18.95
N THR A 168 -11.94 11.40 -19.28
CA THR A 168 -12.32 10.26 -18.43
C THR A 168 -11.29 9.14 -18.55
N ALA A 169 -10.03 9.46 -18.26
CA ALA A 169 -9.03 8.43 -18.09
C ALA A 169 -9.45 7.59 -16.86
N LEU A 170 -9.97 6.39 -17.07
CA LEU A 170 -10.34 5.47 -16.00
C LEU A 170 -9.05 5.01 -15.33
N GLY A 171 -8.71 5.67 -14.22
CA GLY A 171 -7.59 5.27 -13.38
C GLY A 171 -8.05 4.28 -12.31
N THR A 172 -7.20 3.32 -12.01
CA THR A 172 -7.49 2.23 -11.07
C THR A 172 -6.37 2.09 -10.06
N TRP A 173 -6.71 1.73 -8.84
CA TRP A 173 -5.74 1.43 -7.77
C TRP A 173 -5.15 0.03 -7.97
N ILE A 174 -3.88 -0.05 -8.37
CA ILE A 174 -3.21 -1.31 -8.72
C ILE A 174 -2.08 -1.61 -7.75
N TYR A 175 -1.96 -2.87 -7.33
CA TYR A 175 -0.82 -3.36 -6.58
C TYR A 175 0.30 -3.77 -7.54
N THR A 176 1.38 -2.99 -7.59
CA THR A 176 2.50 -3.16 -8.53
C THR A 176 3.23 -4.51 -8.47
N ARG A 177 3.02 -5.33 -7.41
CA ARG A 177 3.71 -6.62 -7.26
C ARG A 177 3.03 -7.78 -7.98
N ASP A 178 1.70 -7.78 -8.03
CA ASP A 178 0.91 -8.85 -8.66
C ASP A 178 -0.07 -8.32 -9.73
N ASN A 179 -0.08 -6.99 -9.94
CA ASN A 179 -0.99 -6.26 -10.82
C ASN A 179 -2.48 -6.49 -10.48
N SER A 180 -2.79 -6.84 -9.22
CA SER A 180 -4.19 -6.93 -8.77
C SER A 180 -4.75 -5.54 -8.46
N SER A 181 -6.01 -5.31 -8.84
CA SER A 181 -6.70 -4.09 -8.44
C SER A 181 -7.22 -4.19 -7.00
N LEU A 182 -7.38 -3.04 -6.35
CA LEU A 182 -7.99 -2.98 -5.02
C LEU A 182 -9.45 -3.48 -5.06
N ASP A 183 -10.17 -3.11 -6.12
CA ASP A 183 -11.56 -3.51 -6.36
C ASP A 183 -11.71 -5.02 -6.49
N GLU A 184 -10.86 -5.66 -7.30
CA GLU A 184 -10.85 -7.11 -7.48
C GLU A 184 -10.59 -7.84 -6.16
N LEU A 185 -9.67 -7.31 -5.33
CA LEU A 185 -9.37 -7.92 -4.05
C LEU A 185 -10.54 -7.78 -3.08
N ILE A 186 -11.14 -6.60 -2.98
CA ILE A 186 -12.29 -6.35 -2.11
C ILE A 186 -13.48 -7.21 -2.54
N HIS A 187 -13.77 -7.28 -3.85
CA HIS A 187 -14.80 -8.16 -4.40
C HIS A 187 -14.55 -9.62 -4.04
N LYS A 188 -13.31 -10.09 -4.21
CA LYS A 188 -12.95 -11.49 -3.93
C LYS A 188 -13.02 -11.84 -2.44
N GLU A 189 -12.61 -10.93 -1.56
CA GLU A 189 -12.51 -11.20 -0.13
C GLU A 189 -13.81 -10.93 0.62
N ILE A 190 -14.59 -9.92 0.20
CA ILE A 190 -15.80 -9.45 0.90
C ILE A 190 -17.08 -9.72 0.10
N GLU A 191 -16.97 -10.29 -1.12
CA GLU A 191 -18.11 -10.54 -2.02
C GLU A 191 -18.86 -9.26 -2.40
N LEU A 192 -18.13 -8.15 -2.49
CA LEU A 192 -18.64 -6.83 -2.86
C LEU A 192 -18.61 -6.63 -4.38
N GLU A 193 -19.75 -6.56 -5.06
CA GLU A 193 -19.78 -6.09 -6.46
C GLU A 193 -19.45 -4.58 -6.51
N LEU A 194 -18.33 -4.23 -7.14
CA LEU A 194 -17.76 -2.88 -7.19
C LEU A 194 -17.83 -2.28 -8.59
#